data_AF-A0A484KP58-F1
#
_entry.id   AF-A0A484KP58-F1
#
_cell.length_a   1.000
_cell.length_b   1.000
_cell.length_c   1.000
_cell.angle_alpha   90.00
_cell.angle_beta   90.00
_cell.angle_gamma   90.00
#
_symmetry.space_group_name_H-M   'P 1'
#
loop_
_entity.id
_entity.type
_entity.pdbx_description
1 polymer ?
#
loop_
_entity_poly.entity_id
_entity_poly.type
_entity_poly.pdbx_seq_one_letter_code
_entity_poly.pdbx_strand_id
1 'polypeptide(L)'
;MASSSSSSVPVVIYEEEEEELVMDDGSGSGWVEPRTSCDHLASLSSDLAHIPHPATPCSKCQHPMENWLCLSCKQVFCSRFVNKHMVDHHEQTPNHSVALSFSDLSVWCFVCDAYLDAQAIPTLRTVHQTAYLLKFGEDPPQLPSNDQCLQLGNE
;
A
#
# COMPACT_ATOMS: atom_id res chain seq x y z
N MET A 1 -35.51 15.96 52.71
CA MET A 1 -35.60 15.63 54.15
C MET A 1 -36.55 14.44 54.25
N ALA A 2 -36.25 13.24 54.75
CA ALA A 2 -35.18 12.65 55.60
C ALA A 2 -34.93 11.19 55.06
N SER A 3 -33.69 10.63 55.03
CA SER A 3 -33.00 9.82 56.07
C SER A 3 -33.84 8.62 56.54
N SER A 4 -33.45 7.34 56.63
CA SER A 4 -32.21 6.55 56.61
C SER A 4 -32.64 5.06 56.38
N SER A 5 -31.85 4.06 55.99
CA SER A 5 -30.86 3.34 56.82
C SER A 5 -30.31 2.10 56.09
N SER A 6 -29.01 1.86 56.29
CA SER A 6 -28.23 0.60 56.36
C SER A 6 -28.82 -0.75 55.91
N SER A 7 -28.04 -1.48 55.09
CA SER A 7 -27.60 -2.86 55.42
C SER A 7 -26.50 -3.38 54.48
N SER A 8 -25.40 -3.77 55.11
CA SER A 8 -24.66 -5.04 54.95
C SER A 8 -24.12 -5.45 53.57
N VAL A 9 -22.78 -5.36 53.48
CA VAL A 9 -21.91 -5.96 52.45
C VAL A 9 -22.03 -7.50 52.46
N PRO A 10 -21.87 -8.16 51.31
CA PRO A 10 -21.09 -9.38 51.28
C PRO A 10 -19.82 -9.18 50.43
N VAL A 11 -18.71 -9.45 51.11
CA VAL A 11 -17.38 -9.67 50.55
C VAL A 11 -17.47 -10.85 49.58
N VAL A 12 -17.24 -10.61 48.29
CA VAL A 12 -16.88 -11.67 47.36
C VAL A 12 -15.37 -11.61 47.18
N ILE A 13 -14.73 -12.60 47.80
CA ILE A 13 -13.35 -12.99 47.56
C ILE A 13 -13.33 -13.47 46.11
N TYR A 14 -12.71 -12.71 45.23
CA TYR A 14 -12.27 -13.24 43.93
C TYR A 14 -10.83 -13.71 44.14
N GLU A 15 -10.62 -14.98 43.80
CA GLU A 15 -9.37 -15.71 43.93
C GLU A 15 -8.29 -15.05 43.05
N GLU A 16 -7.07 -15.00 43.57
CA GLU A 16 -5.88 -14.48 42.90
C GLU A 16 -5.55 -15.39 41.70
N GLU A 17 -5.94 -14.99 40.49
CA GLU A 17 -5.36 -15.56 39.27
C GLU A 17 -4.13 -14.74 38.91
N GLU A 18 -2.99 -15.44 38.88
CA GLU A 18 -1.64 -14.95 38.61
C GLU A 18 -1.63 -13.93 37.47
N GLU A 19 -1.22 -12.69 37.77
CA GLU A 19 -0.84 -11.73 36.74
C GLU A 19 0.39 -12.28 36.01
N GLU A 20 0.17 -13.06 34.97
CA GLU A 20 1.18 -13.35 33.97
C GLU A 20 1.45 -12.03 33.25
N LEU A 21 2.48 -11.32 33.72
CA LEU A 21 3.06 -10.15 33.08
C LEU A 21 3.53 -10.53 31.68
N VAL A 22 2.59 -10.50 30.72
CA VAL A 22 2.86 -10.52 29.30
C VAL A 22 3.76 -9.33 28.99
N MET A 23 5.04 -9.62 28.74
CA MET A 23 5.97 -8.63 28.22
C MET A 23 5.49 -8.26 26.81
N ASP A 24 4.77 -7.14 26.72
CA ASP A 24 4.48 -6.45 25.47
C ASP A 24 5.82 -6.03 24.86
N ASP A 25 6.36 -6.89 24.00
CA ASP A 25 7.46 -6.53 23.10
C ASP A 25 6.94 -5.38 22.23
N GLY A 26 7.29 -4.16 22.61
CA GLY A 26 7.02 -2.93 21.88
C GLY A 26 7.71 -2.86 20.52
N SER A 27 7.76 -3.95 19.75
CA SER A 27 8.19 -4.00 18.36
C SER A 27 7.03 -3.76 17.39
N GLY A 28 6.13 -2.84 17.73
CA GLY A 28 5.16 -2.29 16.79
C GLY A 28 5.76 -1.08 16.06
N SER A 29 6.92 -1.23 15.43
CA SER A 29 7.45 -0.13 14.61
C SER A 29 6.42 0.15 13.51
N GLY A 30 5.81 1.34 13.51
CA GLY A 30 4.67 1.71 12.63
C GLY A 30 5.02 1.83 11.14
N TRP A 31 5.97 1.04 10.65
CA TRP A 31 6.35 0.93 9.25
C TRP A 31 5.38 0.02 8.53
N VAL A 32 4.96 0.44 7.34
CA VAL A 32 4.12 -0.36 6.44
C VAL A 32 5.04 -1.07 5.47
N GLU A 33 5.13 -2.40 5.58
CA GLU A 33 5.86 -3.21 4.61
C GLU A 33 4.99 -3.47 3.37
N PRO A 34 5.49 -3.18 2.15
CA PRO A 34 4.76 -3.48 0.93
C PRO A 34 4.69 -4.99 0.72
N ARG A 35 3.55 -5.48 0.22
CA ARG A 35 3.37 -6.89 -0.07
C ARG A 35 4.17 -7.30 -1.31
N THR A 36 4.80 -8.46 -1.23
CA THR A 36 5.57 -9.06 -2.34
C THR A 36 4.73 -9.99 -3.21
N SER A 37 3.43 -10.17 -2.90
CA SER A 37 2.47 -10.95 -3.69
C SER A 37 1.05 -10.41 -3.53
N CYS A 38 0.22 -10.61 -4.56
CA CYS A 38 -1.18 -10.18 -4.56
C CYS A 38 -2.00 -10.99 -5.57
N ASP A 39 -3.17 -11.51 -5.17
CA ASP A 39 -4.05 -12.30 -6.05
C ASP A 39 -4.75 -11.42 -7.11
N HIS A 40 -4.80 -10.11 -6.88
CA HIS A 40 -5.40 -9.15 -7.80
C HIS A 40 -4.49 -8.77 -8.98
N LEU A 41 -3.28 -9.34 -9.06
CA LEU A 41 -2.41 -9.19 -10.24
C LEU A 41 -3.01 -9.83 -11.50
N ALA A 42 -3.96 -10.75 -11.34
CA ALA A 42 -4.69 -11.35 -12.46
C ALA A 42 -5.58 -10.35 -13.22
N SER A 43 -5.88 -9.20 -12.62
CA SER A 43 -6.77 -8.19 -13.20
C SER A 43 -6.05 -7.13 -14.04
N LEU A 44 -4.72 -7.24 -14.14
CA LEU A 44 -3.88 -6.29 -14.88
C LEU A 44 -4.03 -6.45 -16.39
N SER A 45 -3.70 -5.38 -17.12
CA SER A 45 -3.60 -5.42 -18.58
C SER A 45 -2.50 -6.39 -19.02
N SER A 46 -2.68 -7.04 -20.17
CA SER A 46 -1.64 -7.88 -20.79
C SER A 46 -0.45 -7.07 -21.31
N ASP A 47 -0.63 -5.78 -21.57
CA ASP A 47 0.41 -4.89 -22.04
C ASP A 47 0.71 -3.83 -20.96
N LEU A 48 1.75 -4.09 -20.18
CA LEU A 48 2.23 -3.20 -19.12
C LEU A 48 3.43 -2.34 -19.55
N ALA A 49 3.87 -2.47 -20.81
CA ALA A 49 4.99 -1.72 -21.36
C ALA A 49 4.56 -0.42 -22.06
N HIS A 50 3.31 -0.32 -22.53
CA HIS A 50 2.79 0.91 -23.11
C HIS A 50 1.83 1.58 -22.14
N ILE A 51 2.32 2.62 -21.46
CA ILE A 51 1.55 3.40 -20.50
C ILE A 51 1.55 4.89 -20.88
N PRO A 52 0.54 5.66 -20.42
CA PRO A 52 0.55 7.12 -20.51
C PRO A 52 1.78 7.73 -19.83
N HIS A 53 2.21 8.89 -20.30
CA HIS A 53 3.30 9.64 -19.67
C HIS A 53 2.91 10.02 -18.23
N PRO A 54 3.83 10.00 -17.25
CA PRO A 54 3.55 10.42 -15.86
C PRO A 54 3.04 11.87 -15.70
N ALA A 55 3.14 12.68 -16.75
CA ALA A 55 2.61 14.04 -16.82
C ALA A 55 1.15 14.10 -17.33
N THR A 56 0.55 12.96 -17.69
CA THR A 56 -0.84 12.89 -18.14
C THR A 56 -1.78 13.34 -17.01
N PRO A 57 -2.68 14.31 -17.27
CA PRO A 57 -3.60 14.80 -16.25
C PRO A 57 -4.73 13.81 -15.99
N CYS A 58 -5.47 14.02 -14.89
CA CYS A 58 -6.67 13.24 -14.59
C CYS A 58 -7.69 13.33 -15.73
N SER A 59 -8.18 12.18 -16.21
CA SER A 59 -9.14 12.12 -17.31
C SER A 59 -10.51 12.74 -16.99
N LYS A 60 -10.85 12.93 -15.71
CA LYS A 60 -12.13 13.55 -15.27
C LYS A 60 -12.02 15.05 -15.01
N CYS A 61 -11.11 15.49 -14.14
CA CYS A 61 -11.00 16.90 -13.74
C CYS A 61 -9.79 17.65 -14.33
N GLN A 62 -8.99 16.98 -15.16
CA GLN A 62 -7.78 17.57 -15.77
C GLN A 62 -6.74 18.08 -14.77
N HIS A 63 -6.78 17.62 -13.50
CA HIS A 63 -5.78 17.99 -12.50
C HIS A 63 -4.40 17.43 -12.92
N PRO A 64 -3.32 18.24 -12.90
CA PRO A 64 -2.02 17.83 -13.44
C PRO A 64 -1.15 17.02 -12.47
N MET A 65 -1.45 17.07 -11.17
CA MET A 65 -0.63 16.46 -10.11
C MET A 65 -1.40 15.37 -9.36
N GLU A 66 -0.67 14.56 -8.59
CA GLU A 66 -1.24 13.51 -7.72
C GLU A 66 -2.13 12.54 -8.50
N ASN A 67 -1.66 12.14 -9.68
CA ASN A 67 -2.38 11.25 -10.57
C ASN A 67 -1.88 9.82 -10.45
N TRP A 68 -2.81 8.90 -10.64
CA TRP A 68 -2.62 7.47 -10.58
C TRP A 68 -3.02 6.85 -11.90
N LEU A 69 -2.30 5.82 -12.31
CA LEU A 69 -2.55 5.01 -13.50
C LEU A 69 -3.23 3.70 -13.09
N CYS A 70 -4.42 3.43 -13.60
CA CYS A 70 -5.04 2.10 -13.45
C CYS A 70 -4.27 1.09 -14.30
N LEU A 71 -3.78 0.01 -13.70
CA LEU A 71 -2.98 -0.99 -14.42
C LEU A 71 -3.83 -2.00 -15.21
N SER A 72 -5.16 -1.98 -15.05
CA SER A 72 -6.10 -2.81 -15.81
C SER A 72 -6.49 -2.16 -17.14
N CYS A 73 -6.89 -0.88 -17.13
CA CYS A 73 -7.41 -0.16 -18.31
C CYS A 73 -6.54 0.99 -18.81
N LYS A 74 -5.44 1.31 -18.12
CA LYS A 74 -4.48 2.39 -18.46
C LYS A 74 -5.05 3.80 -18.41
N GLN A 75 -6.22 4.01 -17.80
CA GLN A 75 -6.77 5.35 -17.57
C GLN A 75 -6.10 6.03 -16.37
N VAL A 76 -6.05 7.36 -16.39
CA VAL A 76 -5.36 8.17 -15.40
C VAL A 76 -6.37 8.98 -14.58
N PHE A 77 -6.34 8.84 -13.26
CA PHE A 77 -7.25 9.52 -12.35
C PHE A 77 -6.51 10.14 -11.15
N CYS A 78 -7.02 11.25 -10.64
CA CYS A 78 -6.42 11.90 -9.48
C CYS A 78 -6.63 11.09 -8.20
N SER A 79 -5.70 11.24 -7.27
CA SER A 79 -5.65 10.52 -5.99
C SER A 79 -6.82 10.88 -5.07
N ARG A 80 -6.90 10.13 -3.96
CA ARG A 80 -7.84 10.40 -2.85
C ARG A 80 -7.64 11.75 -2.17
N PHE A 81 -6.47 12.37 -2.34
CA PHE A 81 -6.13 13.68 -1.76
C PHE A 81 -6.54 14.85 -2.67
N VAL A 82 -6.94 14.59 -3.92
CA VAL A 82 -7.45 15.60 -4.85
C VAL A 82 -8.97 15.51 -4.95
N ASN A 83 -9.52 14.77 -5.93
CA ASN A 83 -10.97 14.58 -6.13
C ASN A 83 -11.38 13.10 -6.06
N LYS A 84 -10.50 12.20 -5.63
CA LYS A 84 -10.79 10.76 -5.41
C LYS A 84 -11.19 9.96 -6.64
N HIS A 85 -11.01 10.48 -7.85
CA HIS A 85 -11.43 9.81 -9.07
C HIS A 85 -10.83 8.41 -9.30
N MET A 86 -9.63 8.10 -8.78
CA MET A 86 -9.10 6.73 -8.87
C MET A 86 -9.83 5.77 -7.92
N VAL A 87 -10.24 6.26 -6.74
CA VAL A 87 -11.07 5.50 -5.79
C VAL A 87 -12.44 5.24 -6.40
N ASP A 88 -13.11 6.28 -6.90
CA ASP A 88 -14.40 6.16 -7.57
C ASP A 88 -14.33 5.18 -8.76
N HIS A 89 -13.21 5.21 -9.50
CA HIS A 89 -12.98 4.31 -10.63
C HIS A 89 -12.93 2.83 -10.20
N HIS A 90 -12.18 2.53 -9.13
CA HIS A 90 -12.14 1.19 -8.55
C HIS A 90 -13.53 0.73 -8.08
N GLU A 91 -14.27 1.59 -7.36
CA GLU A 91 -15.61 1.28 -6.86
C GLU A 91 -16.61 1.00 -8.00
N GLN A 92 -16.51 1.73 -9.11
CA GLN A 92 -17.35 1.53 -10.29
C GLN A 92 -16.93 0.33 -11.14
N THR A 93 -15.69 -0.14 -11.02
CA THR A 93 -15.14 -1.24 -11.80
C THR A 93 -14.31 -2.16 -10.90
N PRO A 94 -14.94 -3.09 -10.15
CA PRO A 94 -14.27 -3.87 -9.11
C PRO A 94 -13.09 -4.74 -9.59
N ASN A 95 -13.01 -5.05 -10.89
CA ASN A 95 -11.88 -5.75 -11.49
C ASN A 95 -10.65 -4.85 -11.67
N HIS A 96 -10.75 -3.54 -11.46
CA HIS A 96 -9.64 -2.60 -11.58
C HIS A 96 -9.08 -2.30 -10.19
N SER A 97 -8.33 -3.28 -9.66
CA SER A 97 -7.93 -3.28 -8.26
C SER A 97 -6.56 -2.70 -7.99
N VAL A 98 -5.73 -2.50 -9.02
CA VAL A 98 -4.33 -2.10 -8.86
C VAL A 98 -4.03 -0.84 -9.67
N ALA A 99 -3.37 0.13 -9.02
CA ALA A 99 -2.96 1.37 -9.64
C ALA A 99 -1.52 1.74 -9.27
N LEU A 100 -0.83 2.43 -10.19
CA LEU A 100 0.51 2.99 -9.99
C LEU A 100 0.43 4.51 -9.81
N SER A 101 1.09 5.04 -8.80
CA SER A 101 1.21 6.48 -8.54
C SER A 101 2.21 7.12 -9.49
N PHE A 102 1.84 8.20 -10.18
CA PHE A 102 2.81 8.99 -10.94
C PHE A 102 3.64 9.92 -10.08
N SER A 103 3.29 10.14 -8.81
CA SER A 103 4.06 11.01 -7.89
C SER A 103 5.35 10.33 -7.42
N ASP A 104 5.29 9.05 -7.05
CA ASP A 104 6.39 8.32 -6.40
C ASP A 104 6.61 6.90 -6.98
N LEU A 105 5.87 6.51 -8.02
CA LEU A 105 5.92 5.19 -8.65
C LEU A 105 5.54 4.02 -7.72
N SER A 106 4.95 4.32 -6.55
CA SER A 106 4.38 3.30 -5.67
C SER A 106 3.18 2.60 -6.33
N VAL A 107 3.00 1.32 -6.03
CA VAL A 107 1.87 0.54 -6.54
C VAL A 107 0.93 0.22 -5.38
N TRP A 108 -0.36 0.44 -5.59
CA TRP A 108 -1.40 0.24 -4.59
C TRP A 108 -2.44 -0.76 -5.08
N CYS A 109 -2.86 -1.66 -4.19
CA CYS A 109 -4.02 -2.51 -4.41
C CYS A 109 -5.19 -2.06 -3.53
N PHE A 110 -6.29 -1.64 -4.14
CA PHE A 110 -7.47 -1.16 -3.43
C PHE A 110 -8.21 -2.26 -2.67
N VAL A 111 -8.20 -3.51 -3.17
CA VAL A 111 -8.87 -4.63 -2.49
C VAL A 111 -8.07 -5.13 -1.29
N CYS A 112 -6.73 -5.15 -1.41
CA CYS A 112 -5.87 -5.54 -0.30
C CYS A 112 -5.61 -4.41 0.71
N ASP A 113 -6.01 -3.18 0.38
CA ASP A 113 -5.70 -1.97 1.15
C ASP A 113 -4.20 -1.88 1.50
N ALA A 114 -3.34 -2.20 0.53
CA ALA A 114 -1.91 -2.36 0.75
C ALA A 114 -1.07 -1.91 -0.45
N TYR A 115 0.13 -1.41 -0.15
CA TYR A 115 1.18 -1.19 -1.14
C TYR A 115 1.75 -2.53 -1.62
N LEU A 116 2.14 -2.56 -2.90
CA LEU A 116 2.78 -3.70 -3.54
C LEU A 116 4.22 -3.36 -3.91
N ASP A 117 5.14 -4.27 -3.64
CA ASP A 117 6.53 -4.12 -4.05
C ASP A 117 6.69 -4.48 -5.53
N ALA A 118 6.87 -3.44 -6.36
CA ALA A 118 7.03 -3.59 -7.80
C ALA A 118 8.36 -4.26 -8.22
N GLN A 119 9.37 -4.26 -7.34
CA GLN A 119 10.65 -4.93 -7.60
C GLN A 119 10.54 -6.43 -7.31
N ALA A 120 9.84 -6.79 -6.22
CA ALA A 120 9.61 -8.18 -5.83
C ALA A 120 8.61 -8.90 -6.76
N ILE A 121 7.61 -8.18 -7.30
CA ILE A 121 6.56 -8.76 -8.15
C ILE A 121 6.94 -8.63 -9.65
N PRO A 122 7.27 -9.74 -10.36
CA PRO A 122 7.79 -9.67 -11.73
C PRO A 122 6.84 -8.97 -12.73
N THR A 123 5.53 -9.18 -12.60
CA THR A 123 4.52 -8.57 -13.47
C THR A 123 4.50 -7.04 -13.36
N LEU A 124 4.79 -6.50 -12.17
CA LEU A 124 4.78 -5.05 -11.93
C LEU A 124 6.11 -4.39 -12.33
N ARG A 125 7.20 -5.16 -12.39
CA ARG A 125 8.53 -4.63 -12.74
C ARG A 125 8.53 -3.93 -14.09
N THR A 126 7.87 -4.50 -15.09
CA THR A 126 7.80 -3.91 -16.44
C THR A 126 7.17 -2.52 -16.41
N VAL A 127 5.99 -2.38 -15.80
CA VAL A 127 5.32 -1.06 -15.76
C VAL A 127 6.09 -0.06 -14.91
N HIS A 128 6.71 -0.51 -13.82
CA HIS A 128 7.53 0.35 -12.98
C HIS A 128 8.76 0.88 -13.73
N GLN A 129 9.48 0.02 -14.45
CA GLN A 129 10.63 0.40 -15.26
C GLN A 129 10.24 1.39 -16.36
N THR A 130 9.16 1.11 -17.09
CA THR A 130 8.64 2.04 -18.10
C THR A 130 8.25 3.39 -17.48
N ALA A 131 7.53 3.39 -16.36
CA ALA A 131 7.12 4.62 -15.69
C ALA A 131 8.33 5.43 -15.18
N TYR A 132 9.35 4.74 -14.67
CA TYR A 132 10.60 5.35 -14.23
C TYR A 132 11.31 6.03 -15.41
N LEU A 133 11.51 5.31 -16.52
CA LEU A 133 12.14 5.84 -17.71
C LEU A 133 11.39 7.05 -18.27
N LEU A 134 10.05 6.99 -18.34
CA LEU A 134 9.23 8.11 -18.79
C LEU A 134 9.31 9.31 -17.83
N LYS A 135 9.44 9.07 -16.53
CA LYS A 135 9.47 10.14 -15.52
C LYS A 135 10.83 10.83 -15.45
N PHE A 136 11.91 10.07 -15.50
CA PHE A 136 13.26 10.56 -15.20
C PHE A 136 14.19 10.62 -16.42
N GLY A 137 13.83 9.94 -17.53
CA GLY A 137 14.64 9.90 -18.74
C GLY A 137 15.87 8.99 -18.65
N GLU A 138 15.98 8.18 -17.61
CA GLU A 138 17.06 7.22 -17.37
C GLU A 138 16.52 5.90 -16.83
N ASP A 139 17.32 4.83 -16.89
CA ASP A 139 16.96 3.54 -16.31
C ASP A 139 16.98 3.59 -14.77
N PRO A 140 16.08 2.85 -14.09
CA PRO A 140 16.09 2.79 -12.63
C PRO A 140 17.41 2.22 -12.10
N PRO A 141 17.89 2.70 -10.94
CA PRO A 141 19.07 2.16 -10.29
C PRO A 141 18.96 0.64 -10.13
N GLN A 142 19.99 -0.07 -10.58
CA GLN A 142 20.08 -1.51 -10.40
C GLN A 142 20.27 -1.78 -8.91
N LEU A 143 19.28 -2.37 -8.25
CA LEU A 143 19.48 -2.84 -6.89
C LEU A 143 20.52 -3.97 -6.92
N PRO A 144 21.51 -3.95 -6.01
CA PRO A 144 22.46 -5.05 -5.93
C PRO A 144 21.68 -6.33 -5.66
N SER A 145 21.86 -7.35 -6.50
CA SER A 145 21.33 -8.67 -6.23
C SER A 145 21.83 -9.14 -4.87
N ASN A 146 20.97 -9.83 -4.10
CA ASN A 146 21.27 -10.33 -2.75
C ASN A 146 22.54 -11.22 -2.68
N ASP A 147 23.06 -11.67 -3.83
CA ASP A 147 24.35 -12.37 -3.99
C ASP A 147 25.61 -11.50 -3.75
N GLN A 148 25.51 -10.17 -3.69
CA GLN A 148 26.69 -9.30 -3.52
C GLN A 148 26.98 -8.87 -2.07
N CYS A 149 26.16 -9.26 -1.10
CA CYS A 149 26.36 -8.89 0.31
C CYS A 149 27.35 -9.82 1.05
N LEU A 150 27.77 -10.94 0.44
CA LEU A 150 28.62 -11.95 1.11
C LEU A 150 30.13 -11.82 0.87
N GLN A 151 30.62 -10.80 0.16
CA GLN A 151 32.05 -10.68 -0.18
C GLN A 151 32.82 -9.55 0.53
N LEU A 152 32.21 -8.87 1.52
CA LEU A 152 32.87 -7.82 2.30
C LEU A 152 32.92 -8.22 3.78
N GLY A 153 33.73 -9.22 4.13
CA GLY A 153 33.81 -9.68 5.52
C GLY A 153 34.91 -10.68 5.87
N ASN A 154 36.05 -10.67 5.18
CA ASN A 154 37.20 -11.48 5.59
C ASN A 154 38.51 -10.72 5.32
N GLU A 155 38.85 -9.86 6.29
CA GLU A 155 40.21 -9.43 6.59
C GLU A 155 40.91 -10.45 7.52
#